data_AF-A0A1F4Q506-F1
#
_entry.id   AF-A0A1F4Q506-F1
#
_cell.length_a   1.000
_cell.length_b   1.000
_cell.length_c   1.000
_cell.angle_alpha   90.00
_cell.angle_beta   90.00
_cell.angle_gamma   90.00
#
_symmetry.space_group_name_H-M   'P 1'
#
loop_
_entity.id
_entity.type
_entity.pdbx_description
1 polymer ?
#
loop_
_entity_poly.entity_id
_entity_poly.type
_entity_poly.pdbx_seq_one_letter_code
_entity_poly.pdbx_strand_id
1 'polypeptide(L)'
;MTTAGERAATVHALAEQQMREIVRQAEAGYPEEICGIVIGKPGRPETYQVHQVKNVANQHLQKDTTGNDRDARTAYFMDGLEMLGIEKKADEAGLEFVVFYHSHPDHDAYFSAMDRDRALSPSGEPLWPGANYLVVSVRGGRARDWLLRPLDLFRRLLFISGPRARARDARRYVWDDTRQDFVEVAATLPGHGR
;
A
#
# COMPACT_ATOMS: atom_id res chain seq x y z
N MET A 1 20.50 -13.84 -21.46
CA MET A 1 21.17 -13.91 -20.14
C MET A 1 21.23 -12.52 -19.56
N THR A 2 20.21 -12.17 -18.79
CA THR A 2 20.21 -11.04 -17.86
C THR A 2 19.65 -11.64 -16.58
N THR A 3 20.55 -11.92 -15.65
CA THR A 3 20.17 -12.31 -14.29
C THR A 3 19.30 -11.19 -13.74
N ALA A 4 18.04 -11.50 -13.45
CA ALA A 4 17.19 -10.66 -12.61
C ALA A 4 17.92 -10.55 -11.26
N GLY A 5 18.74 -9.51 -11.12
CA GLY A 5 19.43 -9.23 -9.88
C GLY A 5 18.39 -9.06 -8.79
N GLU A 6 18.60 -9.70 -7.65
CA GLU A 6 17.88 -9.42 -6.41
C GLU A 6 17.98 -7.91 -6.15
N ARG A 7 16.97 -7.15 -6.59
CA ARG A 7 16.79 -5.77 -6.13
C ARG A 7 16.43 -5.88 -4.66
N ALA A 8 17.37 -5.52 -3.78
CA ALA A 8 17.14 -5.52 -2.35
C ALA A 8 15.86 -4.73 -2.00
N ALA A 9 15.10 -5.24 -1.05
CA ALA A 9 13.91 -4.67 -0.44
C ALA A 9 14.10 -3.21 -0.02
N THR A 10 13.95 -2.26 -0.95
CA THR A 10 14.23 -0.85 -0.68
C THR A 10 12.92 -0.11 -0.52
N VAL A 11 12.80 0.73 0.51
CA VAL A 11 11.66 1.64 0.62
C VAL A 11 11.74 2.71 -0.45
N HIS A 12 10.81 2.67 -1.40
CA HIS A 12 10.58 3.79 -2.31
C HIS A 12 9.95 4.95 -1.54
N ALA A 13 10.78 5.84 -1.01
CA ALA A 13 10.31 7.02 -0.32
C ALA A 13 9.43 7.87 -1.26
N LEU A 14 8.27 8.31 -0.76
CA LEU A 14 7.39 9.23 -1.46
C LEU A 14 7.80 10.65 -1.08
N ALA A 15 7.89 11.57 -2.05
CA ALA A 15 8.11 12.98 -1.70
C ALA A 15 6.81 13.59 -1.17
N GLU A 16 6.94 14.76 -0.55
CA GLU A 16 5.83 15.43 0.14
C GLU A 16 4.62 15.65 -0.80
N GLN A 17 4.87 16.02 -2.05
CA GLN A 17 3.80 16.25 -3.03
C GLN A 17 3.00 14.97 -3.34
N GLN A 18 3.67 13.81 -3.50
CA GLN A 18 2.96 12.55 -3.73
C GLN A 18 2.15 12.14 -2.49
N MET A 19 2.71 12.31 -1.29
CA MET A 19 1.97 12.01 -0.06
C MET A 19 0.77 12.93 0.14
N ARG A 20 0.91 14.25 -0.12
CA ARG A 20 -0.21 15.19 -0.08
C ARG A 20 -1.33 14.80 -1.03
N GLU A 21 -1.00 14.37 -2.24
CA GLU A 21 -1.99 13.92 -3.22
C GLU A 21 -2.69 12.63 -2.78
N ILE A 22 -1.95 11.64 -2.28
CA ILE A 22 -2.51 10.39 -1.75
C ILE A 22 -3.45 10.67 -0.57
N VAL A 23 -3.03 11.53 0.37
CA VAL A 23 -3.86 11.95 1.52
C VAL A 23 -5.13 12.64 1.06
N ARG A 24 -5.03 13.59 0.12
CA ARG A 24 -6.18 14.31 -0.44
C ARG A 24 -7.20 13.34 -1.04
N GLN A 25 -6.74 12.34 -1.79
CA GLN A 25 -7.62 11.32 -2.36
C GLN A 25 -8.24 10.43 -1.28
N ALA A 26 -7.46 10.03 -0.26
CA ALA A 26 -7.94 9.21 0.84
C ALA A 26 -9.03 9.91 1.69
N GLU A 27 -8.84 11.19 2.00
CA GLU A 27 -9.84 11.99 2.70
C GLU A 27 -11.09 12.22 1.85
N ALA A 28 -10.93 12.48 0.55
CA ALA A 28 -12.06 12.70 -0.36
C ALA A 28 -12.90 11.44 -0.61
N GLY A 29 -12.31 10.24 -0.53
CA GLY A 29 -13.01 8.97 -0.71
C GLY A 29 -13.74 8.46 0.54
N TYR A 30 -13.53 9.07 1.70
CA TYR A 30 -14.24 8.70 2.93
C TYR A 30 -15.77 8.85 2.73
N PRO A 31 -16.60 7.87 3.16
CA PRO A 31 -16.30 6.77 4.09
C PRO A 31 -15.96 5.43 3.44
N GLU A 32 -15.61 5.39 2.15
CA GLU A 32 -15.18 4.17 1.46
C GLU A 32 -13.64 4.08 1.39
N GLU A 33 -13.13 2.85 1.27
CA GLU A 33 -11.74 2.61 0.88
C GLU A 33 -11.51 3.15 -0.53
N ILE A 34 -10.40 3.84 -0.72
CA ILE A 34 -9.86 4.16 -2.05
C ILE A 34 -8.69 3.25 -2.34
N CYS A 35 -8.31 3.18 -3.61
CA CYS A 35 -7.10 2.49 -4.04
C CYS A 35 -6.39 3.29 -5.14
N GLY A 36 -5.11 3.03 -5.34
CA GLY A 36 -4.37 3.62 -6.44
C GLY A 36 -2.96 3.08 -6.57
N ILE A 37 -2.27 3.60 -7.59
CA ILE A 37 -0.93 3.18 -8.01
C ILE A 37 -0.07 4.43 -8.20
N VAL A 38 1.15 4.38 -7.70
CA VAL A 38 2.21 5.32 -8.04
C VAL A 38 3.10 4.65 -9.08
N ILE A 39 3.33 5.34 -10.20
CA ILE A 39 4.26 4.91 -11.25
C ILE A 39 5.49 5.81 -11.26
N GLY A 40 6.65 5.27 -11.61
CA GLY A 40 7.89 6.04 -11.65
C GLY A 40 9.13 5.19 -11.85
N LYS A 41 10.31 5.79 -11.77
CA LYS A 41 11.58 5.07 -11.74
C LYS A 41 11.92 4.69 -10.30
N PRO A 42 12.10 3.40 -9.95
CA PRO A 42 12.42 2.98 -8.59
C PRO A 42 13.57 3.78 -7.96
N GLY A 43 13.40 4.23 -6.71
CA GLY A 43 14.37 5.07 -6.01
C GLY A 43 14.55 6.51 -6.55
N ARG A 44 13.67 6.98 -7.45
CA ARG A 44 13.68 8.34 -8.02
C ARG A 44 12.34 9.06 -7.78
N PRO A 45 12.06 9.52 -6.54
CA PRO A 45 10.76 10.09 -6.17
C PRO A 45 10.33 11.29 -7.01
N GLU A 46 11.27 12.02 -7.61
CA GLU A 46 11.01 13.11 -8.55
C GLU A 46 10.29 12.68 -9.83
N THR A 47 10.30 11.38 -10.14
CA THR A 47 9.60 10.81 -11.30
C THR A 47 8.22 10.25 -10.96
N TYR A 48 7.84 10.27 -9.68
CA TYR A 48 6.65 9.56 -9.20
C TYR A 48 5.37 10.32 -9.54
N GLN A 49 4.44 9.59 -10.18
CA GLN A 49 3.13 10.06 -10.58
C GLN A 49 2.07 9.24 -9.85
N VAL A 50 1.17 9.92 -9.13
CA VAL A 50 0.10 9.29 -8.35
C VAL A 50 -1.15 9.15 -9.21
N HIS A 51 -1.68 7.94 -9.32
CA HIS A 51 -2.91 7.63 -10.03
C HIS A 51 -3.90 6.94 -9.09
N GLN A 52 -5.02 7.62 -8.82
CA GLN A 52 -6.15 6.95 -8.20
C GLN A 52 -6.72 5.92 -9.16
N VAL A 53 -7.07 4.75 -8.64
CA VAL A 53 -7.77 3.68 -9.36
C VAL A 53 -9.15 3.54 -8.75
N LYS A 54 -10.17 3.40 -9.59
CA LYS A 54 -11.53 3.19 -9.13
C LYS A 54 -11.63 1.93 -8.27
N ASN A 55 -12.23 2.10 -7.09
CA ASN A 55 -12.64 0.98 -6.24
C ASN A 55 -13.97 0.40 -6.75
N VAL A 56 -13.95 -0.82 -7.25
CA VAL A 56 -15.12 -1.56 -7.72
C VAL A 56 -15.58 -2.63 -6.71
N ALA A 57 -15.17 -2.55 -5.44
CA ALA A 57 -15.56 -3.51 -4.40
C ALA A 57 -17.08 -3.69 -4.26
N ASN A 58 -17.88 -2.64 -4.47
CA ASN A 58 -19.35 -2.72 -4.45
C ASN A 58 -19.94 -3.55 -5.62
N GLN A 59 -19.14 -3.86 -6.63
CA GLN A 59 -19.53 -4.61 -7.84
C GLN A 59 -19.01 -6.06 -7.81
N HIS A 60 -18.17 -6.39 -6.83
CA HIS A 60 -17.56 -7.70 -6.67
C HIS A 60 -17.90 -8.25 -5.28
N LEU A 61 -18.58 -9.40 -5.23
CA LEU A 61 -18.83 -10.08 -3.97
C LEU A 61 -17.51 -10.49 -3.33
N GLN A 62 -17.23 -9.94 -2.16
CA GLN A 62 -16.04 -10.22 -1.38
C GLN A 62 -16.45 -10.68 0.01
N LYS A 63 -15.81 -11.72 0.52
CA LYS A 63 -16.06 -12.25 1.85
C LYS A 63 -14.86 -12.02 2.76
N ASP A 64 -15.12 -11.73 4.03
CA ASP A 64 -14.09 -11.83 5.06
C ASP A 64 -13.78 -13.30 5.43
N THR A 65 -12.83 -13.51 6.34
CA THR A 65 -12.43 -14.85 6.81
C THR A 65 -13.53 -15.59 7.57
N THR A 66 -14.61 -14.91 7.95
CA THR A 66 -15.78 -15.47 8.64
C THR A 66 -16.98 -15.66 7.72
N GLY A 67 -16.88 -15.27 6.44
CA GLY A 67 -17.92 -15.44 5.43
C GLY A 67 -18.89 -14.26 5.28
N ASN A 68 -18.64 -13.12 5.94
CA ASN A 68 -19.50 -11.93 5.80
C ASN A 68 -19.16 -11.15 4.53
N ASP A 69 -20.18 -10.57 3.90
CA ASP A 69 -19.98 -9.67 2.75
C ASP A 69 -19.17 -8.43 3.14
N ARG A 70 -18.26 -8.05 2.25
CA ARG A 70 -17.50 -6.81 2.31
C ARG A 70 -17.89 -5.94 1.12
N ASP A 71 -18.07 -4.66 1.41
CA ASP A 71 -18.33 -3.61 0.45
C ASP A 71 -17.13 -2.64 0.38
N ALA A 72 -17.28 -1.55 -0.36
CA ALA A 72 -16.25 -0.55 -0.50
C ALA A 72 -15.85 0.13 0.81
N ARG A 73 -16.65 0.05 1.89
CA ARG A 73 -16.29 0.63 3.20
C ARG A 73 -15.24 -0.19 3.95
N THR A 74 -15.12 -1.47 3.59
CA THR A 74 -14.25 -2.42 4.28
C THR A 74 -13.36 -3.19 3.31
N ALA A 75 -13.37 -2.89 2.02
CA ALA A 75 -12.52 -3.54 1.04
C ALA A 75 -12.35 -2.67 -0.20
N TYR A 76 -11.18 -2.73 -0.81
CA TYR A 76 -10.99 -2.27 -2.18
C TYR A 76 -10.96 -3.41 -3.20
N PHE A 77 -11.36 -3.14 -4.43
CA PHE A 77 -11.03 -3.99 -5.58
C PHE A 77 -10.68 -3.04 -6.72
N MET A 78 -9.42 -3.02 -7.15
CA MET A 78 -8.97 -2.10 -8.19
C MET A 78 -9.62 -2.47 -9.53
N ASP A 79 -10.16 -1.48 -10.24
CA ASP A 79 -10.66 -1.67 -11.61
C ASP A 79 -9.52 -2.09 -12.55
N GLY A 80 -9.61 -3.31 -13.07
CA GLY A 80 -8.55 -3.89 -13.91
C GLY A 80 -8.32 -3.14 -15.22
N LEU A 81 -9.35 -2.48 -15.79
CA LEU A 81 -9.18 -1.72 -17.03
C LEU A 81 -8.42 -0.41 -16.77
N GLU A 82 -8.69 0.25 -15.64
CA GLU A 82 -7.91 1.43 -15.24
C GLU A 82 -6.46 1.05 -14.90
N MET A 83 -6.24 -0.08 -14.22
CA MET A 83 -4.90 -0.61 -13.95
C MET A 83 -4.12 -0.85 -15.25
N LEU A 84 -4.72 -1.53 -16.23
CA LEU A 84 -4.10 -1.76 -17.55
C LEU A 84 -3.78 -0.45 -18.28
N GLY A 85 -4.65 0.55 -18.15
CA GLY A 85 -4.42 1.89 -18.69
C GLY A 85 -3.22 2.59 -18.05
N ILE A 86 -3.02 2.42 -16.74
CA ILE A 86 -1.86 2.96 -16.00
C ILE A 86 -0.59 2.18 -16.35
N GLU A 87 -0.66 0.85 -16.46
CA GLU A 87 0.46 0.00 -16.89
C GLU A 87 0.97 0.40 -18.27
N LYS A 88 0.07 0.55 -19.24
CA LYS A 88 0.43 1.01 -20.58
C LYS A 88 1.12 2.38 -20.57
N LYS A 89 0.61 3.33 -19.77
CA LYS A 89 1.24 4.66 -19.61
C LYS A 89 2.65 4.55 -19.00
N ALA A 90 2.82 3.65 -18.03
CA ALA A 90 4.11 3.42 -17.41
C ALA A 90 5.11 2.86 -18.42
N ASP A 91 4.72 1.82 -19.16
CA ASP A 91 5.54 1.19 -20.20
C ASP A 91 5.98 2.18 -21.30
N GLU A 92 5.03 2.97 -21.83
CA GLU A 92 5.29 3.98 -22.86
C GLU A 92 6.29 5.06 -22.39
N ALA A 93 6.32 5.35 -21.09
CA ALA A 93 7.22 6.33 -20.47
C ALA A 93 8.49 5.72 -19.85
N GLY A 94 8.67 4.40 -19.93
CA GLY A 94 9.77 3.68 -19.26
C GLY A 94 9.74 3.83 -17.73
N LEU A 95 8.54 3.82 -17.15
CA LEU A 95 8.27 3.85 -15.72
C LEU A 95 7.78 2.47 -15.26
N GLU A 96 7.88 2.21 -13.96
CA GLU A 96 7.45 0.96 -13.31
C GLU A 96 6.38 1.28 -12.26
N PHE A 97 5.59 0.27 -11.85
CA PHE A 97 4.74 0.37 -10.67
C PHE A 97 5.62 0.38 -9.41
N VAL A 98 5.62 1.49 -8.67
CA VAL A 98 6.52 1.67 -7.52
C VAL A 98 5.80 1.54 -6.18
N VAL A 99 4.54 2.00 -6.08
CA VAL A 99 3.76 1.91 -4.85
C VAL A 99 2.30 1.59 -5.18
N PHE A 100 1.73 0.57 -4.55
CA PHE A 100 0.29 0.39 -4.44
C PHE A 100 -0.18 1.04 -3.14
N TYR A 101 -1.31 1.75 -3.17
CA TYR A 101 -1.87 2.32 -1.96
C TYR A 101 -3.36 2.14 -1.86
N HIS A 102 -3.84 2.12 -0.62
CA HIS A 102 -5.26 2.16 -0.28
C HIS A 102 -5.51 2.88 1.05
N SER A 103 -6.76 3.22 1.31
CA SER A 103 -7.17 3.81 2.58
C SER A 103 -7.95 2.81 3.45
N HIS A 104 -7.89 3.02 4.75
CA HIS A 104 -8.68 2.34 5.77
C HIS A 104 -9.58 3.36 6.48
N PRO A 105 -10.87 3.45 6.12
CA PRO A 105 -11.86 4.25 6.84
C PRO A 105 -12.08 3.67 8.24
N ASP A 106 -11.91 4.50 9.26
CA ASP A 106 -12.14 4.16 10.66
C ASP A 106 -11.36 2.92 11.20
N HIS A 107 -10.34 2.45 10.46
CA HIS A 107 -9.33 1.46 10.87
C HIS A 107 -7.87 1.95 10.79
N ASP A 108 -6.98 1.43 11.63
CA ASP A 108 -5.58 1.89 11.71
C ASP A 108 -4.82 1.59 10.40
N ALA A 109 -3.65 2.21 10.22
CA ALA A 109 -2.76 1.91 9.11
C ALA A 109 -2.03 0.59 9.39
N TYR A 110 -2.60 -0.51 8.91
CA TYR A 110 -2.02 -1.85 9.00
C TYR A 110 -2.35 -2.63 7.72
N PHE A 111 -1.64 -3.73 7.50
CA PHE A 111 -1.96 -4.64 6.40
C PHE A 111 -2.77 -5.82 6.92
N SER A 112 -4.01 -5.92 6.48
CA SER A 112 -4.90 -7.05 6.77
C SER A 112 -4.44 -8.32 6.05
N ALA A 113 -5.05 -9.47 6.40
CA ALA A 113 -4.81 -10.71 5.67
C ALA A 113 -5.23 -10.58 4.20
N MET A 114 -6.35 -9.90 3.92
CA MET A 114 -6.82 -9.65 2.56
C MET A 114 -5.84 -8.79 1.76
N ASP A 115 -5.27 -7.74 2.35
CA ASP A 115 -4.29 -6.88 1.66
C ASP A 115 -3.06 -7.67 1.22
N ARG A 116 -2.61 -8.60 2.09
CA ARG A 116 -1.52 -9.51 1.76
C ARG A 116 -1.93 -10.47 0.64
N ASP A 117 -3.10 -11.07 0.73
CA ASP A 117 -3.57 -12.05 -0.26
C ASP A 117 -3.78 -11.40 -1.64
N ARG A 118 -4.13 -10.10 -1.69
CA ARG A 118 -4.20 -9.31 -2.94
C ARG A 118 -2.84 -8.89 -3.50
N ALA A 119 -1.81 -8.87 -2.67
CA ALA A 119 -0.46 -8.50 -3.08
C ALA A 119 0.37 -9.71 -3.57
N LEU A 120 -0.09 -10.94 -3.26
CA LEU A 120 0.60 -12.19 -3.55
C LEU A 120 -0.16 -13.05 -4.57
N SER A 121 0.58 -13.80 -5.36
CA SER A 121 0.09 -14.87 -6.19
C SER A 121 -0.34 -16.08 -5.32
N PRO A 122 -1.06 -17.07 -5.90
CA PRO A 122 -1.36 -18.32 -5.20
C PRO A 122 -0.12 -19.11 -4.73
N SER A 123 1.05 -18.90 -5.36
CA SER A 123 2.34 -19.48 -4.93
C SER A 123 3.00 -18.70 -3.79
N GLY A 124 2.40 -17.59 -3.34
CA GLY A 124 2.96 -16.70 -2.32
C GLY A 124 4.04 -15.75 -2.84
N GLU A 125 4.16 -15.60 -4.16
CA GLU A 125 5.09 -14.67 -4.79
C GLU A 125 4.44 -13.30 -4.99
N PRO A 126 5.18 -12.19 -4.82
CA PRO A 126 4.69 -10.85 -5.16
C PRO A 126 4.12 -10.78 -6.58
N LEU A 127 2.89 -10.27 -6.73
CA LEU A 127 2.31 -9.99 -8.05
C LEU A 127 3.12 -8.93 -8.81
N TRP A 128 3.64 -7.92 -8.09
CA TRP A 128 4.56 -6.91 -8.61
C TRP A 128 5.85 -6.89 -7.78
N PRO A 129 6.87 -7.66 -8.18
CA PRO A 129 8.15 -7.67 -7.49
C PRO A 129 8.80 -6.28 -7.44
N GLY A 130 9.23 -5.86 -6.25
CA GLY A 130 9.89 -4.56 -6.04
C GLY A 130 8.94 -3.38 -5.81
N ALA A 131 7.61 -3.59 -5.88
CA ALA A 131 6.64 -2.57 -5.49
C ALA A 131 6.50 -2.48 -3.95
N ASN A 132 6.30 -1.26 -3.48
CA ASN A 132 5.94 -0.96 -2.09
C ASN A 132 4.43 -0.86 -1.95
N TYR A 133 3.97 -0.94 -0.70
CA TYR A 133 2.56 -0.88 -0.35
C TYR A 133 2.38 0.17 0.74
N LEU A 134 1.35 1.00 0.60
CA LEU A 134 1.03 2.09 1.51
C LEU A 134 -0.43 1.97 1.96
N VAL A 135 -0.65 1.98 3.28
CA VAL A 135 -2.00 2.08 3.84
C VAL A 135 -2.16 3.43 4.52
N VAL A 136 -3.23 4.15 4.24
CA VAL A 136 -3.59 5.41 4.90
C VAL A 136 -4.80 5.21 5.81
N SER A 137 -4.63 5.44 7.11
CA SER A 137 -5.72 5.48 8.08
C SER A 137 -6.46 6.81 7.95
N VAL A 138 -7.78 6.75 7.74
CA VAL A 138 -8.67 7.91 7.71
C VAL A 138 -9.70 7.78 8.82
N ARG A 139 -9.76 8.75 9.75
CA ARG A 139 -10.73 8.79 10.86
C ARG A 139 -11.62 10.00 10.72
N GLY A 140 -12.94 9.79 10.65
CA GLY A 140 -13.89 10.90 10.51
C GLY A 140 -13.56 11.82 9.34
N GLY A 141 -13.16 11.25 8.20
CA GLY A 141 -12.80 11.98 6.99
C GLY A 141 -11.42 12.66 7.00
N ARG A 142 -10.55 12.39 7.98
CA ARG A 142 -9.21 12.98 8.05
C ARG A 142 -8.12 11.93 8.18
N ALA A 143 -7.04 12.08 7.43
CA ALA A 143 -5.89 11.18 7.52
C ALA A 143 -5.23 11.31 8.90
N ARG A 144 -4.94 10.18 9.54
CA ARG A 144 -4.35 10.14 10.90
C ARG A 144 -3.03 9.40 10.98
N ASP A 145 -2.81 8.44 10.09
CA ASP A 145 -1.62 7.59 10.09
C ASP A 145 -1.42 7.04 8.68
N TRP A 146 -0.19 6.75 8.31
CA TRP A 146 0.08 5.90 7.17
C TRP A 146 1.29 5.01 7.38
N LEU A 147 1.23 3.84 6.74
CA LEU A 147 2.25 2.80 6.84
C LEU A 147 2.72 2.39 5.45
N LEU A 148 3.98 2.67 5.14
CA LEU A 148 4.66 2.31 3.89
C LEU A 148 5.59 1.12 4.14
N ARG A 149 5.49 0.06 3.32
CA ARG A 149 6.31 -1.16 3.44
C ARG A 149 6.63 -1.79 2.07
N PRO A 150 7.82 -2.37 1.87
CA PRO A 150 8.08 -3.26 0.75
C PRO A 150 7.42 -4.64 1.01
N LEU A 151 6.98 -5.29 -0.07
CA LEU A 151 6.18 -6.54 -0.02
C LEU A 151 6.99 -7.79 0.34
N ASP A 152 8.26 -7.82 0.01
CA ASP A 152 9.21 -8.88 0.38
C ASP A 152 9.28 -9.12 1.91
N LEU A 153 8.89 -8.16 2.74
CA LEU A 153 8.74 -8.34 4.19
C LEU A 153 7.52 -9.19 4.59
N PHE A 154 6.60 -9.54 3.69
CA PHE A 154 5.50 -10.48 3.97
C PHE A 154 5.91 -11.95 3.83
N ARG A 155 7.07 -12.24 3.21
CA ARG A 155 7.59 -13.59 2.89
C ARG A 155 8.00 -14.44 4.11
N ARG A 156 7.69 -14.04 5.35
CA ARG A 156 8.20 -14.70 6.57
C ARG A 156 7.46 -16.03 6.88
N LEU A 157 7.65 -17.03 6.03
CA LEU A 157 7.38 -18.44 6.35
C LEU A 157 8.17 -19.41 5.44
N LEU A 158 9.51 -19.34 5.47
CA LEU A 158 10.35 -20.54 5.34
C LEU A 158 11.60 -20.37 6.24
N PHE A 159 11.57 -21.03 7.39
CA PHE A 159 12.67 -21.42 8.29
C PHE A 159 14.05 -20.76 8.11
N ILE A 160 14.35 -19.67 8.84
CA ILE A 160 15.71 -19.41 9.35
C ILE A 160 15.60 -18.84 10.77
N SER A 161 16.12 -19.61 11.72
CA SER A 161 16.37 -19.24 13.11
C SER A 161 17.44 -18.14 13.17
N GLY A 162 17.02 -16.88 13.01
CA GLY A 162 17.90 -15.71 13.09
C GLY A 162 17.20 -14.53 13.78
N PRO A 163 17.96 -13.59 14.39
CA PRO A 163 17.39 -12.52 15.22
C PRO A 163 16.37 -11.71 14.41
N ARG A 164 15.20 -11.50 15.03
CA ARG A 164 14.05 -10.74 14.50
C ARG A 164 14.52 -9.59 13.62
N ALA A 165 14.37 -9.73 12.31
CA ALA A 165 14.62 -8.63 11.38
C ALA A 165 13.66 -7.51 11.81
N ARG A 166 14.22 -6.45 12.41
CA ARG A 166 13.45 -5.25 12.73
C ARG A 166 12.80 -4.76 11.45
N ALA A 167 11.65 -4.10 11.58
CA ALA A 167 10.99 -3.29 10.56
C ALA A 167 11.86 -2.09 10.11
N ARG A 168 13.12 -2.32 9.72
CA ARG A 168 14.08 -1.28 9.33
C ARG A 168 13.65 -0.56 8.05
N ASP A 169 12.88 -1.26 7.21
CA ASP A 169 12.43 -0.78 5.91
C ASP A 169 10.91 -0.53 5.90
N ALA A 170 10.29 -0.34 7.06
CA ALA A 170 8.92 0.17 7.14
C ALA A 170 8.97 1.61 7.63
N ARG A 171 8.20 2.49 6.99
CA ARG A 171 8.06 3.88 7.44
C ARG A 171 6.62 4.11 7.87
N ARG A 172 6.43 4.56 9.10
CA ARG A 172 5.12 4.90 9.66
C ARG A 172 5.13 6.36 10.08
N TYR A 173 4.08 7.08 9.74
CA TYR A 173 3.93 8.47 10.14
C TYR A 173 2.56 8.67 10.75
N VAL A 174 2.52 9.35 11.89
CA VAL A 174 1.28 9.63 12.63
C VAL A 174 1.08 11.13 12.69
N TRP A 175 -0.18 11.56 12.56
CA TRP A 175 -0.57 12.96 12.75
C TRP A 175 -0.32 13.39 14.19
N ASP A 176 0.42 14.50 14.37
CA ASP A 176 0.64 15.15 15.65
C ASP A 176 -0.18 16.44 15.71
N ASP A 177 -1.23 16.45 16.54
CA ASP A 177 -2.12 17.61 16.71
C ASP A 177 -1.40 18.85 17.28
N THR A 178 -0.28 18.67 17.98
CA THR A 178 0.50 19.81 18.52
C THR A 178 1.31 20.47 17.41
N ARG A 179 1.90 19.66 16.52
CA ARG A 179 2.71 20.14 15.40
C ARG A 179 1.89 20.54 14.18
N GLN A 180 0.62 20.10 14.13
CA GLN A 180 -0.22 20.19 12.94
C GLN A 180 0.49 19.58 11.72
N ASP A 181 1.22 18.48 11.93
CA ASP A 181 2.03 17.82 10.92
C ASP A 181 2.22 16.32 11.23
N PHE A 182 2.64 15.56 10.22
CA PHE A 182 2.96 14.15 10.36
C PHE A 182 4.38 13.95 10.86
N VAL A 183 4.53 13.09 11.87
CA VAL A 183 5.85 12.73 12.43
C VAL A 183 6.16 11.27 12.17
N GLU A 184 7.40 10.99 11.75
CA GLU A 184 7.88 9.60 11.60
C GLU A 184 7.97 8.96 12.98
N VAL A 185 7.33 7.80 13.14
CA VAL A 185 7.37 6.99 14.35
C VAL A 185 7.94 5.61 14.04
N ALA A 186 8.43 4.91 15.07
CA ALA A 186 8.85 3.53 14.89
C ALA A 186 7.68 2.70 14.35
N ALA A 187 7.88 2.05 13.20
CA ALA A 187 6.94 1.10 12.62
C ALA A 187 6.85 -0.15 13.52
N THR A 188 6.11 -0.03 14.62
CA THR A 188 5.72 -1.15 15.47
C THR A 188 4.53 -1.82 14.81
N LEU A 189 4.71 -3.09 14.44
CA LEU A 189 3.60 -3.92 13.97
C LEU A 189 2.56 -3.96 15.10
N PRO A 190 1.27 -3.66 14.85
CA PRO A 190 0.25 -4.01 15.81
C PRO A 190 0.37 -5.52 16.03
N GLY A 191 0.67 -5.92 17.27
CA GLY A 191 0.53 -7.32 17.65
C GLY A 191 -0.92 -7.70 17.33
N HIS A 192 -1.11 -8.80 16.61
CA HIS A 192 -2.45 -9.31 16.32
C HIS A 192 -3.26 -9.29 17.62
N GLY A 193 -4.19 -8.33 17.72
CA GLY A 193 -5.15 -8.28 18.81
C GLY A 193 -5.89 -9.60 18.78
N ARG A 194 -5.92 -10.26 19.93
CA ARG A 194 -6.69 -11.49 20.14
C ARG A 194 -8.17 -11.26 19.90
#